data_AF-A0A7C2AF34-F1
#
_entry.id   AF-A0A7C2AF34-F1
#
_cell.length_a   1.000
_cell.length_b   1.000
_cell.length_c   1.000
_cell.angle_alpha   90.00
_cell.angle_beta   90.00
_cell.angle_gamma   90.00
#
_symmetry.space_group_name_H-M   'P 1'
#
loop_
_entity.id
_entity.type
_entity.pdbx_description
1 polymer ?
#
loop_
_entity_poly.entity_id
_entity_poly.type
_entity_poly.pdbx_seq_one_letter_code
_entity_poly.pdbx_strand_id
1 'polypeptide(L)'
;MCVVHFGNIFERNKLLSRQTRPSKQGLYDPAHEHDACGVGFVANIKGIKSHTIVRQGLTILENLEHRGAVGADPLAGDGAGLLLQIPDQFFRAVCATDGITLPAAGAYGVGMLFLPQSQTDRQACELLIESTVEEEGQAVLGWRDVPTDNSGLGESVKAVEPVVRQIFIGCGDNCADTDAFERKLFVIRKLVENAVATSGMEESGQFYIPSFSARTINYKGMLLSNQVDAYFSDLNDERVTSALALVHQRFSTNTFPSWDLAHPFRMIAHNGEINTVRGNINWMAARRHAMASNLLGDDLEKLWPLIAEGQSDSACFDNALELLVAGGYSMAHAMMMLIPEAWAGNPLMDEKRRAFYEYHAALMEPWDGPAAVAFTDGKQIGATLDRNGLRPARYVITEDDTVMMASEMGVLEFANEKIIKKWRLQPGKMFMIDLEQGRIIDDAELKEALASSHDYQAWLDKTQIHLKTLPRGDMQAGFDADTLL
;
A
#
# COMPACT_ATOMS: atom_id res chain seq x y z
N MET A 1 -25.39 -8.04 -47.71
CA MET A 1 -26.63 -7.92 -46.91
C MET A 1 -26.68 -9.11 -45.97
N CYS A 2 -26.18 -8.95 -44.74
CA CYS A 2 -26.38 -9.93 -43.68
C CYS A 2 -26.59 -9.12 -42.41
N VAL A 3 -27.83 -9.15 -41.92
CA VAL A 3 -28.34 -8.33 -40.82
C VAL A 3 -27.89 -8.96 -39.52
N VAL A 4 -27.11 -8.23 -38.71
CA VAL A 4 -26.75 -8.63 -37.34
C VAL A 4 -27.96 -8.36 -36.45
N HIS A 5 -28.51 -9.43 -35.87
CA HIS A 5 -29.51 -9.36 -34.81
C HIS A 5 -28.81 -9.00 -33.49
N PHE A 6 -29.11 -7.82 -32.95
CA PHE A 6 -28.82 -7.52 -31.54
C PHE A 6 -29.87 -8.21 -30.68
N GLY A 7 -29.55 -9.41 -30.19
CA GLY A 7 -30.27 -10.02 -29.09
C GLY A 7 -30.02 -9.22 -27.82
N ASN A 8 -31.10 -8.82 -27.14
CA ASN A 8 -31.07 -8.19 -25.82
C ASN A 8 -30.31 -9.07 -24.82
N ILE A 9 -29.04 -8.77 -24.58
CA ILE A 9 -28.30 -9.26 -23.42
C ILE A 9 -28.28 -8.13 -22.39
N PHE A 10 -29.41 -7.95 -21.74
CA PHE A 10 -29.52 -7.24 -20.45
C PHE A 10 -29.96 -8.26 -19.39
N GLU A 11 -29.27 -9.40 -19.32
CA GLU A 11 -29.26 -10.15 -18.06
C GLU A 11 -28.27 -9.45 -17.14
N ARG A 12 -28.83 -8.73 -16.16
CA ARG A 12 -28.10 -8.24 -15.00
C ARG A 12 -27.44 -9.43 -14.32
N ASN A 13 -26.15 -9.65 -14.58
CA ASN A 13 -25.29 -10.37 -13.67
C ASN A 13 -25.36 -9.66 -12.32
N LYS A 14 -26.16 -10.21 -11.41
CA LYS A 14 -25.99 -10.01 -9.97
C LYS A 14 -24.66 -10.68 -9.63
N LEU A 15 -23.57 -9.96 -9.84
CA LEU A 15 -22.32 -10.22 -9.14
C LEU A 15 -22.67 -10.15 -7.65
N LEU A 16 -22.54 -11.29 -6.97
CA LEU A 16 -22.68 -11.40 -5.53
C LEU A 16 -21.65 -10.46 -4.92
N SER A 17 -22.10 -9.26 -4.57
CA SER A 17 -21.27 -8.22 -3.99
C SER A 17 -20.89 -8.64 -2.57
N ARG A 18 -19.61 -8.52 -2.24
CA ARG A 18 -19.09 -8.25 -0.89
C ARG A 18 -20.16 -7.65 0.03
N GLN A 19 -20.80 -8.40 0.92
CA GLN A 19 -21.72 -7.78 1.88
C GLN A 19 -21.35 -8.10 3.33
N THR A 20 -20.15 -7.64 3.72
CA THR A 20 -19.96 -7.00 5.03
C THR A 20 -20.36 -5.52 5.02
N ARG A 21 -20.65 -4.94 3.85
CA ARG A 21 -21.09 -3.54 3.68
C ARG A 21 -22.51 -3.48 3.08
N PRO A 22 -23.39 -2.59 3.55
CA PRO A 22 -24.68 -2.40 2.89
C PRO A 22 -24.46 -1.82 1.49
N SER A 23 -25.30 -2.24 0.55
CA SER A 23 -25.40 -1.56 -0.74
C SER A 23 -25.90 -0.12 -0.53
N LYS A 24 -25.66 0.75 -1.52
CA LYS A 24 -26.21 2.11 -1.55
C LYS A 24 -27.70 2.08 -1.18
N GLN A 25 -28.04 2.74 -0.07
CA GLN A 25 -29.40 2.76 0.46
C GLN A 25 -29.73 4.13 1.07
N GLY A 26 -30.85 4.72 0.67
CA GLY A 26 -31.23 6.07 1.10
C GLY A 26 -30.16 7.11 0.73
N LEU A 27 -29.68 7.84 1.74
CA LEU A 27 -28.61 8.84 1.60
C LEU A 27 -27.19 8.25 1.76
N TYR A 28 -27.06 6.99 2.18
CA TYR A 28 -25.76 6.33 2.31
C TYR A 28 -25.26 5.87 0.94
N ASP A 29 -24.10 6.37 0.55
CA ASP A 29 -23.33 5.91 -0.61
C ASP A 29 -21.90 5.57 -0.14
N PRO A 30 -21.46 4.30 -0.22
CA PRO A 30 -20.10 3.90 0.12
C PRO A 30 -19.01 4.70 -0.61
N ALA A 31 -19.35 5.34 -1.75
CA ALA A 31 -18.42 6.17 -2.51
C ALA A 31 -18.12 7.54 -1.88
N HIS A 32 -18.79 7.91 -0.78
CA HIS A 32 -18.62 9.20 -0.07
C HIS A 32 -18.06 9.03 1.34
N GLU A 33 -17.35 7.94 1.63
CA GLU A 33 -16.72 7.72 2.94
C GLU A 33 -15.44 8.56 3.10
N HIS A 34 -15.24 9.14 4.28
CA HIS A 34 -14.10 10.00 4.61
C HIS A 34 -13.36 9.46 5.85
N ASP A 35 -12.02 9.50 5.81
CA ASP A 35 -11.18 9.03 6.92
C ASP A 35 -10.23 10.14 7.43
N ALA A 36 -10.03 10.20 8.75
CA ALA A 36 -9.18 11.21 9.41
C ALA A 36 -8.22 10.57 10.44
N CYS A 37 -7.06 10.10 9.98
CA CYS A 37 -6.27 9.12 10.72
C CYS A 37 -5.08 9.68 11.55
N GLY A 38 -4.42 8.81 12.29
CA GLY A 38 -3.05 8.99 12.79
C GLY A 38 -2.08 8.13 11.99
N VAL A 39 -0.96 8.70 11.55
CA VAL A 39 0.11 7.96 10.84
C VAL A 39 1.44 8.28 11.48
N GLY A 40 2.32 7.27 11.56
CA GLY A 40 3.69 7.48 11.97
C GLY A 40 4.59 6.30 11.68
N PHE A 41 5.90 6.50 11.77
CA PHE A 41 6.87 5.45 11.80
C PHE A 41 8.03 5.80 12.73
N VAL A 42 8.71 4.76 13.18
CA VAL A 42 10.03 4.86 13.81
C VAL A 42 11.00 3.95 13.07
N ALA A 43 12.24 4.40 12.88
CA ALA A 43 13.27 3.63 12.22
C ALA A 43 14.66 3.94 12.78
N ASN A 44 15.54 2.94 12.77
CA ASN A 44 16.97 3.13 13.02
C ASN A 44 17.68 3.35 11.68
N ILE A 45 18.30 4.53 11.48
CA ILE A 45 18.92 4.93 10.21
C ILE A 45 19.96 3.90 9.74
N LYS A 46 20.66 3.22 10.65
CA LYS A 46 21.71 2.24 10.35
C LYS A 46 21.20 0.82 10.09
N GLY A 47 19.88 0.63 10.04
CA GLY A 47 19.28 -0.68 9.82
C GLY A 47 19.43 -1.63 11.00
N ILE A 48 19.78 -1.14 12.20
CA ILE A 48 19.94 -1.97 13.39
C ILE A 48 18.56 -2.40 13.87
N LYS A 49 18.28 -3.71 13.78
CA LYS A 49 17.03 -4.31 14.24
C LYS A 49 17.01 -4.42 15.75
N SER A 50 15.91 -4.01 16.38
CA SER A 50 15.69 -4.23 17.82
C SER A 50 14.21 -4.36 18.14
N HIS A 51 13.91 -4.97 19.28
CA HIS A 51 12.55 -4.97 19.82
C HIS A 51 12.13 -3.59 20.33
N THR A 52 13.09 -2.72 20.68
CA THR A 52 12.83 -1.33 21.07
C THR A 52 12.11 -0.56 19.97
N ILE A 53 12.50 -0.71 18.70
CA ILE A 53 11.82 -0.09 17.55
C ILE A 53 10.36 -0.56 17.45
N VAL A 54 10.10 -1.84 17.71
CA VAL A 54 8.75 -2.42 17.70
C VAL A 54 7.91 -1.82 18.82
N ARG A 55 8.42 -1.80 20.06
CA ARG A 55 7.74 -1.18 21.21
C ARG A 55 7.50 0.31 21.00
N GLN A 56 8.46 1.04 20.43
CA GLN A 56 8.28 2.45 20.08
C GLN A 56 7.17 2.66 19.04
N GLY A 57 7.06 1.78 18.04
CA GLY A 57 5.94 1.80 17.10
C GLY A 57 4.58 1.62 17.80
N LEU A 58 4.48 0.63 18.70
CA LEU A 58 3.28 0.40 19.50
C LEU A 58 2.93 1.60 20.40
N THR A 59 3.93 2.22 21.04
CA THR A 59 3.72 3.46 21.82
C THR A 59 3.23 4.62 20.96
N ILE A 60 3.69 4.74 19.71
CA ILE A 60 3.15 5.73 18.78
C ILE A 60 1.66 5.46 18.51
N LEU A 61 1.24 4.21 18.32
CA LEU A 61 -0.18 3.86 18.16
C LEU A 61 -0.99 4.26 19.38
N GLU A 62 -0.56 3.85 20.58
CA GLU A 62 -1.21 4.19 21.85
C GLU A 62 -1.43 5.70 21.97
N ASN A 63 -0.39 6.50 21.68
CA ASN A 63 -0.45 7.96 21.76
C ASN A 63 -1.19 8.63 20.59
N LEU A 64 -1.67 7.86 19.60
CA LEU A 64 -2.55 8.34 18.53
C LEU A 64 -4.02 7.95 18.77
N GLU A 65 -4.37 7.36 19.91
CA GLU A 65 -5.73 6.94 20.25
C GLU A 65 -6.75 8.08 20.10
N HIS A 66 -6.39 9.31 20.49
CA HIS A 66 -7.26 10.49 20.36
C HIS A 66 -7.56 10.92 18.91
N ARG A 67 -6.86 10.33 17.93
CA ARG A 67 -7.17 10.48 16.50
C ARG A 67 -8.03 9.35 15.95
N GLY A 68 -8.35 8.33 16.74
CA GLY A 68 -9.32 7.29 16.37
C GLY A 68 -10.75 7.70 16.72
N ALA A 69 -11.72 7.10 16.03
CA ALA A 69 -13.11 7.16 16.48
C ALA A 69 -13.36 5.97 17.39
N VAL A 70 -14.19 6.19 18.41
CA VAL A 70 -14.87 5.10 19.12
C VAL A 70 -16.33 5.16 18.70
N GLY A 71 -16.85 4.04 18.20
CA GLY A 71 -18.24 3.93 17.77
C GLY A 71 -19.22 3.92 18.94
N ALA A 72 -20.46 3.49 18.67
CA ALA A 72 -21.45 3.26 19.74
C ALA A 72 -21.01 2.14 20.71
N ASP A 73 -20.20 1.19 20.23
CA ASP A 73 -19.46 0.23 21.02
C ASP A 73 -18.07 0.81 21.31
N PRO A 74 -17.73 1.11 22.57
CA PRO A 74 -16.44 1.71 22.92
C PRO A 74 -15.25 0.77 22.69
N LEU A 75 -15.50 -0.52 22.45
CA LEU A 75 -14.48 -1.52 22.13
C LEU A 75 -14.41 -1.83 20.63
N ALA A 76 -15.19 -1.14 19.80
CA ALA A 76 -15.12 -1.21 18.35
C ALA A 76 -14.25 -0.06 17.81
N GLY A 77 -12.98 -0.37 17.51
CA GLY A 77 -12.07 0.53 16.82
C GLY A 77 -12.24 0.45 15.30
N ASP A 78 -11.99 1.55 14.58
CA ASP A 78 -12.10 1.60 13.12
C ASP A 78 -10.93 0.92 12.38
N GLY A 79 -9.86 0.58 13.10
CA GLY A 79 -8.72 -0.18 12.64
C GLY A 79 -7.39 0.40 13.08
N ALA A 80 -6.49 -0.48 13.51
CA ALA A 80 -5.13 -0.14 13.89
C ALA A 80 -4.17 -1.22 13.39
N GLY A 81 -2.90 -0.85 13.20
CA GLY A 81 -1.91 -1.82 12.78
C GLY A 81 -0.48 -1.31 12.74
N LEU A 82 0.41 -2.28 12.56
CA LEU A 82 1.85 -2.16 12.63
C LEU A 82 2.48 -3.03 11.52
N LEU A 83 3.25 -2.40 10.65
CA LEU A 83 4.09 -3.05 9.65
C LEU A 83 5.55 -3.04 10.13
N LEU A 84 6.17 -4.21 10.10
CA LEU A 84 7.56 -4.45 10.48
C LEU A 84 8.34 -5.11 9.34
N GLN A 85 9.66 -5.14 9.47
CA GLN A 85 10.44 -6.15 8.76
C GLN A 85 10.17 -7.53 9.37
N ILE A 86 10.29 -8.59 8.55
CA ILE A 86 10.16 -9.97 9.02
C ILE A 86 11.17 -10.25 10.14
N PRO A 87 10.70 -10.61 11.36
CA PRO A 87 11.56 -10.96 12.47
C PRO A 87 12.06 -12.42 12.36
N ASP A 88 13.12 -12.64 11.56
CA ASP A 88 13.67 -13.98 11.28
C ASP A 88 13.93 -14.82 12.54
N GLN A 89 14.54 -14.21 13.57
CA GLN A 89 14.87 -14.91 14.81
C GLN A 89 13.62 -15.44 15.53
N PHE A 90 12.56 -14.63 15.57
CA PHE A 90 11.28 -15.04 16.13
C PHE A 90 10.66 -16.18 15.32
N PHE A 91 10.52 -15.99 13.99
CA PHE A 91 9.88 -16.98 13.14
C PHE A 91 10.60 -18.31 13.12
N ARG A 92 11.93 -18.31 13.07
CA ARG A 92 12.73 -19.53 13.14
C ARG A 92 12.48 -20.32 14.43
N ALA A 93 12.28 -19.61 15.55
CA ALA A 93 12.03 -20.26 16.82
C ALA A 93 10.62 -20.87 16.91
N VAL A 94 9.58 -20.14 16.48
CA VAL A 94 8.19 -20.64 16.52
C VAL A 94 7.90 -21.65 15.40
N CYS A 95 8.51 -21.51 14.23
CA CYS A 95 8.36 -22.48 13.15
C CYS A 95 9.00 -23.83 13.51
N ALA A 96 10.14 -23.80 14.21
CA ALA A 96 10.80 -25.03 14.64
C ALA A 96 9.94 -25.85 15.61
N THR A 97 9.10 -25.22 16.45
CA THR A 97 8.16 -25.95 17.32
C THR A 97 7.04 -26.63 16.53
N ASP A 98 6.69 -26.06 15.37
CA ASP A 98 5.64 -26.56 14.48
C ASP A 98 6.21 -27.50 13.37
N GLY A 99 7.49 -27.84 13.45
CA GLY A 99 8.16 -28.73 12.48
C GLY A 99 8.50 -28.08 11.14
N ILE A 100 8.38 -26.75 11.02
CA ILE A 100 8.67 -25.98 9.82
C ILE A 100 10.13 -25.54 9.83
N THR A 101 10.89 -25.95 8.82
CA THR A 101 12.30 -25.53 8.65
C THR A 101 12.39 -24.35 7.69
N LEU A 102 12.80 -23.19 8.19
CA LEU A 102 12.94 -21.98 7.37
C LEU A 102 14.32 -21.88 6.70
N PRO A 103 14.38 -21.58 5.39
CA PRO A 103 15.59 -21.14 4.70
C PRO A 103 16.25 -19.89 5.34
N ALA A 104 17.34 -19.43 4.73
CA ALA A 104 17.95 -18.16 5.10
C ALA A 104 16.98 -16.98 4.89
N ALA A 105 17.09 -15.93 5.71
CA ALA A 105 16.30 -14.72 5.54
C ALA A 105 16.45 -14.16 4.11
N GLY A 106 15.33 -13.77 3.49
CA GLY A 106 15.27 -13.35 2.08
C GLY A 106 15.12 -14.50 1.07
N ALA A 107 15.29 -15.75 1.49
CA ALA A 107 14.97 -16.96 0.70
C ALA A 107 13.67 -17.64 1.17
N TYR A 108 12.92 -17.01 2.07
CA TYR A 108 11.56 -17.38 2.42
C TYR A 108 10.70 -16.14 2.63
N GLY A 109 9.40 -16.28 2.35
CA GLY A 109 8.37 -15.27 2.52
C GLY A 109 7.32 -15.72 3.51
N VAL A 110 6.58 -14.75 4.05
CA VAL A 110 5.47 -14.96 4.97
C VAL A 110 4.23 -14.29 4.40
N GLY A 111 3.17 -15.07 4.22
CA GLY A 111 1.83 -14.56 3.98
C GLY A 111 1.07 -14.43 5.30
N MET A 112 0.78 -13.21 5.74
CA MET A 112 -0.22 -12.98 6.78
C MET A 112 -1.60 -13.02 6.13
N LEU A 113 -2.52 -13.81 6.67
CA LEU A 113 -3.80 -14.13 6.03
C LEU A 113 -4.95 -13.95 7.02
N PHE A 114 -5.99 -13.27 6.57
CA PHE A 114 -7.32 -13.29 7.16
C PHE A 114 -8.15 -14.29 6.36
N LEU A 115 -8.56 -15.36 7.02
CA LEU A 115 -9.31 -16.46 6.42
C LEU A 115 -10.76 -16.47 6.96
N PRO A 116 -11.71 -17.00 6.17
CA PRO A 116 -13.08 -17.23 6.61
C PRO A 116 -13.19 -18.00 7.95
N GLN A 117 -14.22 -17.68 8.73
CA GLN A 117 -14.56 -18.43 9.95
C GLN A 117 -15.05 -19.84 9.61
N SER A 118 -15.84 -19.97 8.53
CA SER A 118 -16.29 -21.23 7.96
C SER A 118 -15.10 -22.13 7.64
N GLN A 119 -15.08 -23.32 8.25
CA GLN A 119 -14.00 -24.29 8.03
C GLN A 119 -13.90 -24.73 6.57
N THR A 120 -15.05 -24.87 5.88
CA THR A 120 -15.10 -25.28 4.47
C THR A 120 -14.47 -24.21 3.57
N ASP A 121 -14.89 -22.95 3.72
CA ASP A 121 -14.36 -21.85 2.91
C ASP A 121 -12.89 -21.57 3.24
N ARG A 122 -12.50 -21.70 4.51
CA ARG A 122 -11.11 -21.61 4.95
C ARG A 122 -10.23 -22.66 4.28
N GLN A 123 -10.62 -23.93 4.31
CA GLN A 123 -9.86 -25.01 3.65
C GLN A 123 -9.76 -24.80 2.15
N ALA A 124 -10.82 -24.29 1.51
CA ALA A 124 -10.80 -23.97 0.09
C ALA A 124 -9.81 -22.83 -0.22
N CYS A 125 -9.74 -21.79 0.63
CA CYS A 125 -8.75 -20.72 0.51
C CYS A 125 -7.31 -21.25 0.70
N GLU A 126 -7.07 -22.09 1.71
CA GLU A 126 -5.77 -22.69 1.99
C GLU A 126 -5.27 -23.52 0.79
N LEU A 127 -6.11 -24.41 0.26
CA LEU A 127 -5.77 -25.22 -0.92
C LEU A 127 -5.48 -24.38 -2.16
N LEU A 128 -6.26 -23.32 -2.39
CA LEU A 128 -6.04 -22.40 -3.50
C LEU A 128 -4.71 -21.66 -3.37
N ILE A 129 -4.34 -21.24 -2.15
CA ILE A 129 -3.05 -20.59 -1.90
C ILE A 129 -1.92 -21.58 -2.17
N GLU A 130 -1.99 -22.78 -1.61
CA GLU A 130 -0.96 -23.81 -1.79
C GLU A 130 -0.77 -24.16 -3.28
N SER A 131 -1.85 -24.41 -4.01
CA SER A 131 -1.77 -24.73 -5.43
C SER A 131 -1.18 -23.57 -6.25
N THR A 132 -1.58 -22.33 -5.95
CA THR A 132 -1.06 -21.15 -6.66
C THR A 132 0.44 -20.94 -6.38
N VAL A 133 0.89 -21.17 -5.14
CA VAL A 133 2.30 -21.10 -4.75
C VAL A 133 3.14 -22.12 -5.55
N GLU A 134 2.67 -23.36 -5.65
CA GLU A 134 3.34 -24.42 -6.39
C GLU A 134 3.33 -24.19 -7.91
N GLU A 135 2.19 -23.78 -8.48
CA GLU A 135 2.04 -23.44 -9.90
C GLU A 135 2.97 -22.30 -10.34
N GLU A 136 3.21 -21.35 -9.44
CA GLU A 136 4.15 -20.24 -9.64
C GLU A 136 5.61 -20.61 -9.30
N GLY A 137 5.88 -21.91 -9.08
CA GLY A 137 7.21 -22.49 -8.91
C GLY A 137 7.87 -22.22 -7.56
N GLN A 138 7.09 -21.85 -6.54
CA GLN A 138 7.57 -21.65 -5.17
C GLN A 138 7.23 -22.85 -4.29
N ALA A 139 7.81 -22.93 -3.09
CA ALA A 139 7.60 -24.07 -2.19
C ALA A 139 6.76 -23.69 -0.97
N VAL A 140 5.69 -24.42 -0.67
CA VAL A 140 4.99 -24.29 0.62
C VAL A 140 5.83 -24.95 1.71
N LEU A 141 6.25 -24.19 2.72
CA LEU A 141 7.04 -24.69 3.85
C LEU A 141 6.15 -25.14 5.02
N GLY A 142 5.00 -24.50 5.18
CA GLY A 142 4.01 -24.86 6.20
C GLY A 142 3.14 -23.69 6.63
N TRP A 143 2.17 -24.01 7.50
CA TRP A 143 1.21 -23.09 8.07
C TRP A 143 1.41 -22.93 9.56
N ARG A 144 1.17 -21.73 10.06
CA ARG A 144 1.15 -21.40 11.48
C ARG A 144 -0.14 -20.67 11.83
N ASP A 145 -0.80 -21.12 12.88
CA ASP A 145 -1.88 -20.37 13.50
C ASP A 145 -1.30 -19.20 14.32
N VAL A 146 -1.76 -17.98 14.04
CA VAL A 146 -1.28 -16.80 14.77
C VAL A 146 -1.98 -16.75 16.12
N PRO A 147 -1.24 -16.70 17.25
CA PRO A 147 -1.87 -16.64 18.56
C PRO A 147 -2.53 -15.27 18.77
N THR A 148 -3.87 -15.27 18.78
CA THR A 148 -4.70 -14.07 19.00
C THR A 148 -5.47 -14.11 20.33
N ASP A 149 -5.69 -12.95 20.94
CA ASP A 149 -6.56 -12.80 22.12
C ASP A 149 -7.69 -11.80 21.84
N ASN A 150 -8.90 -12.32 21.60
CA ASN A 150 -10.08 -11.52 21.30
C ASN A 150 -10.88 -11.07 22.52
N SER A 151 -10.40 -11.32 23.75
CA SER A 151 -11.13 -11.02 24.98
C SER A 151 -11.47 -9.53 25.14
N GLY A 152 -10.63 -8.65 24.59
CA GLY A 152 -10.81 -7.19 24.60
C GLY A 152 -11.69 -6.63 23.48
N LEU A 153 -12.12 -7.45 22.50
CA LEU A 153 -12.88 -6.96 21.35
C LEU A 153 -14.36 -6.73 21.69
N GLY A 154 -14.95 -5.72 21.06
CA GLY A 154 -16.40 -5.53 21.06
C GLY A 154 -17.14 -6.69 20.36
N GLU A 155 -18.38 -6.98 20.78
CA GLU A 155 -19.17 -8.09 20.22
C GLU A 155 -19.44 -7.92 18.71
N SER A 156 -19.56 -6.66 18.27
CA SER A 156 -19.70 -6.31 16.85
C SER A 156 -18.46 -6.66 16.02
N VAL A 157 -17.27 -6.60 16.63
CA VAL A 157 -15.99 -6.91 15.98
C VAL A 157 -15.75 -8.42 15.96
N LYS A 158 -16.04 -9.12 17.08
CA LYS A 158 -15.90 -10.59 17.17
C LYS A 158 -16.73 -11.33 16.13
N ALA A 159 -17.92 -10.81 15.80
CA ALA A 159 -18.80 -11.40 14.80
C ALA A 159 -18.18 -11.43 13.38
N VAL A 160 -17.21 -10.56 13.09
CA VAL A 160 -16.52 -10.51 11.80
C VAL A 160 -15.01 -10.73 11.92
N GLU A 161 -14.56 -11.23 13.07
CA GLU A 161 -13.14 -11.56 13.32
C GLU A 161 -12.70 -12.70 12.38
N PRO A 162 -11.69 -12.49 11.52
CA PRO A 162 -11.21 -13.55 10.65
C PRO A 162 -10.36 -14.56 11.43
N VAL A 163 -10.21 -15.76 10.88
CA VAL A 163 -9.16 -16.68 11.34
C VAL A 163 -7.83 -16.19 10.81
N VAL A 164 -6.93 -15.79 11.71
CA VAL A 164 -5.61 -15.27 11.33
C VAL A 164 -4.59 -16.40 11.26
N ARG A 165 -4.03 -16.63 10.07
CA ARG A 165 -2.98 -17.63 9.85
C ARG A 165 -1.79 -17.04 9.09
N GLN A 166 -0.65 -17.69 9.22
CA GLN A 166 0.55 -17.42 8.44
C GLN A 166 0.90 -18.62 7.57
N ILE A 167 1.23 -18.37 6.30
CA ILE A 167 1.85 -19.35 5.41
C ILE A 167 3.32 -18.97 5.19
N PHE A 168 4.22 -19.95 5.30
CA PHE A 168 5.64 -19.80 5.01
C PHE A 168 5.95 -20.39 3.63
N ILE A 169 6.66 -19.62 2.80
CA ILE A 169 6.91 -19.96 1.40
C ILE A 169 8.40 -19.87 1.13
N GLY A 170 8.99 -20.94 0.60
CA GLY A 170 10.37 -20.99 0.16
C GLY A 170 10.52 -20.44 -1.25
N CYS A 171 11.58 -19.68 -1.46
CA CYS A 171 11.97 -19.16 -2.76
C CYS A 171 12.38 -20.32 -3.69
N GLY A 172 11.70 -20.45 -4.83
CA GLY A 172 12.00 -21.44 -5.86
C GLY A 172 13.16 -21.04 -6.77
N ASP A 173 13.67 -22.00 -7.54
CA ASP A 173 14.84 -21.83 -8.42
C ASP A 173 14.60 -20.84 -9.58
N ASN A 174 13.35 -20.46 -9.85
CA ASN A 174 12.97 -19.47 -10.86
C ASN A 174 13.12 -18.01 -10.39
N CYS A 175 13.53 -17.78 -9.14
CA CYS A 175 13.83 -16.47 -8.59
C CYS A 175 15.33 -16.30 -8.35
N ALA A 176 15.96 -15.35 -9.06
CA ALA A 176 17.41 -15.14 -8.96
C ALA A 176 17.85 -14.48 -7.64
N ASP A 177 16.99 -13.69 -7.04
CA ASP A 177 17.24 -12.93 -5.81
C ASP A 177 15.92 -12.65 -5.06
N THR A 178 16.04 -12.04 -3.87
CA THR A 178 14.88 -11.66 -3.07
C THR A 178 13.98 -10.65 -3.79
N ASP A 179 14.49 -9.78 -4.66
CA ASP A 179 13.65 -8.84 -5.43
C ASP A 179 12.76 -9.58 -6.44
N ALA A 180 13.29 -10.61 -7.11
CA ALA A 180 12.53 -11.50 -7.99
C ALA A 180 11.49 -12.30 -7.19
N PHE A 181 11.85 -12.72 -5.98
CA PHE A 181 10.94 -13.42 -5.09
C PHE A 181 9.80 -12.52 -4.57
N GLU A 182 10.07 -11.26 -4.16
CA GLU A 182 9.01 -10.29 -3.82
C GLU A 182 8.02 -10.10 -4.99
N ARG A 183 8.53 -9.95 -6.22
CA ARG A 183 7.67 -9.85 -7.43
C ARG A 183 6.80 -11.09 -7.59
N LYS A 184 7.36 -12.29 -7.39
CA LYS A 184 6.62 -13.53 -7.50
C LYS A 184 5.56 -13.69 -6.40
N LEU A 185 5.89 -13.32 -5.17
CA LEU A 185 4.96 -13.25 -4.04
C LEU A 185 3.79 -12.26 -4.32
N PHE A 186 4.07 -11.11 -4.92
CA PHE A 186 3.05 -10.17 -5.39
C PHE A 186 2.10 -10.81 -6.42
N VAL A 187 2.65 -11.53 -7.42
CA VAL A 187 1.86 -12.23 -8.45
C VAL A 187 0.97 -13.31 -7.83
N ILE A 188 1.53 -14.17 -6.98
CA ILE A 188 0.79 -15.22 -6.25
C ILE A 188 -0.36 -14.59 -5.46
N ARG A 189 -0.07 -13.52 -4.70
CA ARG A 189 -1.08 -12.83 -3.91
C ARG A 189 -2.23 -12.31 -4.78
N LYS A 190 -1.92 -11.67 -5.93
CA LYS A 190 -2.95 -11.16 -6.85
C LYS A 190 -3.78 -12.27 -7.48
N LEU A 191 -3.15 -13.39 -7.87
CA LEU A 191 -3.86 -14.56 -8.40
C LEU A 191 -4.86 -15.11 -7.37
N VAL A 192 -4.41 -15.31 -6.13
CA VAL A 192 -5.26 -15.80 -5.04
C VAL A 192 -6.40 -14.83 -4.73
N GLU A 193 -6.10 -13.53 -4.56
CA GLU A 193 -7.12 -12.50 -4.30
C GLU A 193 -8.22 -12.50 -5.38
N ASN A 194 -7.82 -12.58 -6.65
CA ASN A 194 -8.75 -12.56 -7.79
C ASN A 194 -9.56 -13.86 -7.89
N ALA A 195 -8.92 -15.01 -7.62
CA ALA A 195 -9.58 -16.31 -7.62
C ALA A 195 -10.59 -16.44 -6.48
N VAL A 196 -10.24 -16.01 -5.25
CA VAL A 196 -11.19 -16.01 -4.12
C VAL A 196 -12.37 -15.07 -4.39
N ALA A 197 -12.12 -13.89 -4.97
CA ALA A 197 -13.18 -12.94 -5.30
C ALA A 197 -14.21 -13.48 -6.31
N THR A 198 -13.85 -14.51 -7.10
CA THR A 198 -14.71 -15.10 -8.14
C THR A 198 -15.14 -16.54 -7.85
N SER A 199 -14.78 -17.08 -6.67
CA SER A 199 -15.00 -18.48 -6.29
C SER A 199 -16.44 -18.86 -5.98
N GLY A 200 -17.29 -17.87 -5.67
CA GLY A 200 -18.66 -18.09 -5.20
C GLY A 200 -18.79 -18.57 -3.75
N MET A 201 -17.69 -18.59 -2.97
CA MET A 201 -17.70 -18.89 -1.53
C MET A 201 -18.58 -17.89 -0.77
N GLU A 202 -19.34 -18.37 0.21
CA GLU A 202 -20.26 -17.55 1.01
C GLU A 202 -19.51 -16.48 1.81
N GLU A 203 -18.38 -16.85 2.42
CA GLU A 203 -17.55 -15.97 3.23
C GLU A 203 -16.34 -15.41 2.47
N SER A 204 -16.35 -15.41 1.13
CA SER A 204 -15.28 -14.84 0.29
C SER A 204 -14.91 -13.38 0.66
N GLY A 205 -15.87 -12.62 1.20
CA GLY A 205 -15.64 -11.25 1.68
C GLY A 205 -14.80 -11.11 2.95
N GLN A 206 -14.59 -12.19 3.71
CA GLN A 206 -13.73 -12.22 4.90
C GLN A 206 -12.26 -12.53 4.54
N PHE A 207 -12.01 -13.03 3.33
CA PHE A 207 -10.67 -13.36 2.88
C PHE A 207 -9.87 -12.09 2.52
N TYR A 208 -8.69 -11.95 3.12
CA TYR A 208 -7.78 -10.84 2.82
C TYR A 208 -6.33 -11.20 3.16
N ILE A 209 -5.38 -10.63 2.43
CA ILE A 209 -3.95 -10.88 2.63
C ILE A 209 -3.25 -9.58 3.06
N PRO A 210 -3.12 -9.29 4.38
CA PRO A 210 -2.44 -8.09 4.88
C PRO A 210 -1.03 -7.87 4.35
N SER A 211 -0.24 -8.94 4.24
CA SER A 211 1.11 -8.92 3.69
C SER A 211 1.47 -10.28 3.11
N PHE A 212 2.26 -10.30 2.05
CA PHE A 212 2.75 -11.52 1.40
C PHE A 212 4.13 -11.20 0.82
N SER A 213 5.15 -11.29 1.66
CA SER A 213 6.48 -10.71 1.40
C SER A 213 7.58 -11.53 2.07
N ALA A 214 8.81 -11.42 1.56
CA ALA A 214 10.05 -11.90 2.17
C ALA A 214 10.79 -10.80 2.95
N ARG A 215 10.22 -9.60 3.04
CA ARG A 215 10.80 -8.43 3.73
C ARG A 215 9.93 -7.92 4.84
N THR A 216 8.63 -7.79 4.60
CA THR A 216 7.72 -7.10 5.52
C THR A 216 6.61 -8.03 6.02
N ILE A 217 6.09 -7.69 7.19
CA ILE A 217 4.91 -8.34 7.76
C ILE A 217 4.02 -7.32 8.43
N ASN A 218 2.70 -7.49 8.29
CA ASN A 218 1.71 -6.52 8.73
C ASN A 218 0.76 -7.15 9.77
N TYR A 219 0.85 -6.68 11.00
CA TYR A 219 -0.04 -7.00 12.10
C TYR A 219 -1.07 -5.89 12.22
N LYS A 220 -2.28 -6.13 11.72
CA LYS A 220 -3.37 -5.15 11.73
C LYS A 220 -4.70 -5.81 11.99
N GLY A 221 -5.71 -5.01 12.28
CA GLY A 221 -7.07 -5.50 12.40
C GLY A 221 -8.03 -4.39 12.78
N MET A 222 -9.29 -4.76 12.96
CA MET A 222 -10.30 -3.86 13.51
C MET A 222 -10.13 -3.75 15.03
N LEU A 223 -9.06 -3.07 15.42
CA LEU A 223 -8.58 -2.96 16.80
C LEU A 223 -8.51 -1.49 17.19
N LEU A 224 -8.67 -1.19 18.49
CA LEU A 224 -8.18 0.07 19.05
C LEU A 224 -6.65 0.10 19.00
N SER A 225 -6.06 1.30 18.99
CA SER A 225 -4.60 1.49 18.95
C SER A 225 -3.86 0.72 20.03
N ASN A 226 -4.40 0.74 21.25
CA ASN A 226 -3.85 0.09 22.44
C ASN A 226 -4.16 -1.41 22.54
N GLN A 227 -4.84 -1.99 21.55
CA GLN A 227 -5.18 -3.41 21.52
C GLN A 227 -4.29 -4.23 20.60
N VAL A 228 -3.42 -3.60 19.80
CA VAL A 228 -2.66 -4.31 18.76
C VAL A 228 -1.71 -5.35 19.37
N ASP A 229 -0.95 -5.01 20.42
CA ASP A 229 -0.03 -5.94 21.08
C ASP A 229 -0.73 -6.89 22.06
N ALA A 230 -1.88 -6.50 22.61
CA ALA A 230 -2.74 -7.39 23.39
C ALA A 230 -3.37 -8.47 22.51
N TYR A 231 -3.88 -8.10 21.33
CA TYR A 231 -4.50 -9.02 20.38
C TYR A 231 -3.44 -9.92 19.73
N PHE A 232 -2.35 -9.36 19.21
CA PHE A 232 -1.26 -10.14 18.60
C PHE A 232 -0.12 -10.36 19.59
N SER A 233 -0.23 -11.44 20.36
CA SER A 233 0.75 -11.76 21.42
C SER A 233 2.19 -11.93 20.92
N ASP A 234 2.40 -12.28 19.65
CA ASP A 234 3.71 -12.28 18.97
C ASP A 234 4.49 -10.99 19.24
N LEU A 235 3.81 -9.83 19.22
CA LEU A 235 4.43 -8.50 19.33
C LEU A 235 5.04 -8.22 20.72
N ASN A 236 4.80 -9.08 21.71
CA ASN A 236 5.38 -8.99 23.04
C ASN A 236 6.65 -9.87 23.20
N ASP A 237 6.99 -10.67 22.20
CA ASP A 237 8.20 -11.49 22.21
C ASP A 237 9.43 -10.65 21.84
N GLU A 238 10.45 -10.63 22.70
CA GLU A 238 11.68 -9.84 22.49
C GLU A 238 12.45 -10.23 21.22
N ARG A 239 12.20 -11.42 20.65
CA ARG A 239 12.78 -11.86 19.38
C ARG A 239 12.13 -11.20 18.17
N VAL A 240 10.96 -10.57 18.35
CA VAL A 240 10.33 -9.73 17.31
C VAL A 240 11.12 -8.43 17.21
N THR A 241 12.14 -8.44 16.37
CA THR A 241 13.01 -7.29 16.13
C THR A 241 12.83 -6.75 14.72
N SER A 242 12.83 -5.42 14.58
CA SER A 242 12.79 -4.74 13.29
C SER A 242 13.64 -3.47 13.33
N ALA A 243 14.15 -3.01 12.19
CA ALA A 243 14.82 -1.72 12.07
C ALA A 243 13.85 -0.58 11.74
N LEU A 244 12.62 -0.91 11.36
CA LEU A 244 11.52 0.03 11.13
C LEU A 244 10.20 -0.48 11.72
N ALA A 245 9.33 0.44 12.10
CA ALA A 245 7.96 0.17 12.49
C ALA A 245 7.07 1.26 11.90
N LEU A 246 6.22 0.90 10.94
CA LEU A 246 5.23 1.79 10.32
C LEU A 246 3.87 1.52 10.96
N VAL A 247 3.21 2.55 11.45
CA VAL A 247 1.97 2.44 12.20
C VAL A 247 0.88 3.35 11.67
N HIS A 248 -0.36 2.92 11.91
CA HIS A 248 -1.52 3.71 11.56
C HIS A 248 -2.72 3.41 12.46
N GLN A 249 -3.42 4.48 12.83
CA GLN A 249 -4.71 4.48 13.51
C GLN A 249 -5.75 5.04 12.56
N ARG A 250 -6.73 4.24 12.16
CA ARG A 250 -7.82 4.66 11.27
C ARG A 250 -8.93 5.36 12.07
N PHE A 251 -9.55 6.35 11.42
CA PHE A 251 -10.82 6.95 11.84
C PHE A 251 -11.75 6.87 10.63
N SER A 252 -12.93 6.30 10.81
CA SER A 252 -13.92 6.08 9.78
C SER A 252 -15.22 6.79 10.11
N THR A 253 -15.89 7.33 9.10
CA THR A 253 -17.28 7.78 9.28
C THR A 253 -18.31 6.65 9.19
N ASN A 254 -17.87 5.40 8.92
CA ASN A 254 -18.74 4.23 8.87
C ASN A 254 -18.76 3.49 10.22
N THR A 255 -19.84 2.76 10.47
CA THR A 255 -19.99 1.89 11.65
C THR A 255 -19.93 0.40 11.26
N PHE A 256 -19.52 0.08 10.02
CA PHE A 256 -19.51 -1.29 9.51
C PHE A 256 -18.14 -1.91 9.70
N PRO A 257 -18.05 -3.03 10.43
CA PRO A 257 -16.77 -3.59 10.81
C PRO A 257 -16.06 -4.24 9.60
N SER A 258 -14.82 -3.84 9.30
CA SER A 258 -14.05 -4.30 8.13
C SER A 258 -12.57 -4.40 8.47
N TRP A 259 -12.09 -5.61 8.74
CA TRP A 259 -10.70 -5.88 9.14
C TRP A 259 -9.67 -5.55 8.03
N ASP A 260 -10.05 -5.75 6.77
CA ASP A 260 -9.21 -5.52 5.59
C ASP A 260 -8.85 -4.04 5.37
N LEU A 261 -9.72 -3.12 5.82
CA LEU A 261 -9.54 -1.67 5.68
C LEU A 261 -8.59 -1.06 6.71
N ALA A 262 -8.23 -1.79 7.76
CA ALA A 262 -7.21 -1.34 8.69
C ALA A 262 -5.89 -1.10 7.93
N HIS A 263 -5.13 -0.13 8.39
CA HIS A 263 -3.78 0.17 7.88
C HIS A 263 -2.73 -0.36 8.86
N PRO A 264 -1.44 -0.42 8.47
CA PRO A 264 -0.89 -0.13 7.14
C PRO A 264 -1.46 -1.03 6.02
N PHE A 265 -1.31 -0.60 4.78
CA PHE A 265 -1.38 -1.49 3.62
C PHE A 265 -0.02 -2.14 3.38
N ARG A 266 0.25 -2.67 2.18
CA ARG A 266 1.43 -3.51 1.93
C ARG A 266 2.69 -2.66 1.84
N MET A 267 2.56 -1.45 1.33
CA MET A 267 3.65 -0.50 1.18
C MET A 267 3.37 0.83 1.87
N ILE A 268 2.11 1.21 2.12
CA ILE A 268 1.78 2.55 2.62
C ILE A 268 0.98 2.58 3.94
N ALA A 269 1.11 3.69 4.64
CA ALA A 269 0.10 4.21 5.56
C ALA A 269 -0.27 5.63 5.14
N HIS A 270 -1.55 5.92 4.99
CA HIS A 270 -2.02 7.15 4.38
C HIS A 270 -2.97 7.87 5.33
N ASN A 271 -2.58 9.09 5.73
CA ASN A 271 -3.46 10.03 6.38
C ASN A 271 -3.99 11.01 5.34
N GLY A 272 -5.27 10.90 4.98
CA GLY A 272 -5.78 11.74 3.92
C GLY A 272 -6.94 11.13 3.15
N GLU A 273 -7.21 11.72 2.00
CA GLU A 273 -8.20 11.25 1.03
C GLU A 273 -7.68 11.54 -0.38
N ILE A 274 -7.83 10.58 -1.29
CA ILE A 274 -7.48 10.74 -2.71
C ILE A 274 -8.76 11.04 -3.49
N ASN A 275 -9.06 12.32 -3.64
CA ASN A 275 -10.30 12.81 -4.26
C ASN A 275 -10.38 12.52 -5.77
N THR A 276 -9.28 12.11 -6.38
CA THR A 276 -9.17 11.76 -7.81
C THR A 276 -9.29 10.26 -8.08
N VAL A 277 -9.45 9.42 -7.04
CA VAL A 277 -9.31 7.96 -7.10
C VAL A 277 -10.10 7.30 -8.24
N ARG A 278 -11.35 7.73 -8.48
CA ARG A 278 -12.18 7.15 -9.54
C ARG A 278 -11.57 7.32 -10.93
N GLY A 279 -11.00 8.50 -11.20
CA GLY A 279 -10.28 8.75 -12.45
C GLY A 279 -9.05 7.88 -12.55
N ASN A 280 -8.29 7.79 -11.46
CA ASN A 280 -7.03 7.04 -11.41
C ASN A 280 -7.24 5.53 -11.63
N ILE A 281 -8.27 4.95 -11.01
CA ILE A 281 -8.64 3.54 -11.22
C ILE A 281 -8.97 3.29 -12.70
N ASN A 282 -9.79 4.15 -13.30
CA ASN A 282 -10.19 4.01 -14.70
C ASN A 282 -8.99 4.10 -15.64
N TRP A 283 -8.07 5.03 -15.38
CA TRP A 283 -6.87 5.20 -16.20
C TRP A 283 -5.88 4.04 -16.02
N MET A 284 -5.70 3.52 -14.80
CA MET A 284 -4.93 2.30 -14.57
C MET A 284 -5.51 1.10 -15.33
N ALA A 285 -6.83 0.91 -15.28
CA ALA A 285 -7.51 -0.14 -16.03
C ALA A 285 -7.36 0.04 -17.55
N ALA A 286 -7.48 1.27 -18.07
CA ALA A 286 -7.31 1.57 -19.48
C ALA A 286 -5.88 1.30 -19.99
N ARG A 287 -4.87 1.46 -19.13
CA ARG A 287 -3.46 1.20 -19.45
C ARG A 287 -3.09 -0.28 -19.51
N ARG A 288 -3.94 -1.19 -19.00
CA ARG A 288 -3.67 -2.64 -18.92
C ARG A 288 -3.01 -3.20 -20.18
N HIS A 289 -3.61 -2.98 -21.35
CA HIS A 289 -3.18 -3.59 -22.60
C HIS A 289 -1.98 -2.89 -23.26
N ALA A 290 -1.65 -1.67 -22.81
CA ALA A 290 -0.49 -0.91 -23.30
C ALA A 290 0.73 -1.06 -22.38
N MET A 291 0.56 -1.64 -21.19
CA MET A 291 1.62 -1.79 -20.21
C MET A 291 2.50 -3.00 -20.54
N ALA A 292 3.80 -2.81 -20.40
CA ALA A 292 4.80 -3.87 -20.51
C ALA A 292 5.86 -3.68 -19.43
N SER A 293 6.42 -4.78 -18.92
CA SER A 293 7.51 -4.75 -17.94
C SER A 293 8.50 -5.86 -18.26
N ASN A 294 9.78 -5.51 -18.32
CA ASN A 294 10.86 -6.48 -18.50
C ASN A 294 11.07 -7.37 -17.25
N LEU A 295 10.66 -6.89 -16.06
CA LEU A 295 10.83 -7.61 -14.80
C LEU A 295 9.67 -8.53 -14.49
N LEU A 296 8.43 -8.10 -14.76
CA LEU A 296 7.24 -8.93 -14.57
C LEU A 296 6.99 -9.84 -15.77
N GLY A 297 7.38 -9.44 -16.99
CA GLY A 297 7.17 -10.23 -18.19
C GLY A 297 5.71 -10.68 -18.34
N ASP A 298 5.52 -11.97 -18.56
CA ASP A 298 4.20 -12.60 -18.70
C ASP A 298 3.36 -12.57 -17.42
N ASP A 299 3.99 -12.41 -16.24
CA ASP A 299 3.24 -12.32 -14.98
C ASP A 299 2.41 -11.03 -14.88
N LEU A 300 2.74 -9.99 -15.65
CA LEU A 300 1.99 -8.74 -15.66
C LEU A 300 0.51 -8.95 -16.04
N GLU A 301 0.22 -9.91 -16.92
CA GLU A 301 -1.16 -10.22 -17.33
C GLU A 301 -1.97 -10.88 -16.21
N LYS A 302 -1.30 -11.60 -15.30
CA LYS A 302 -1.90 -12.32 -14.17
C LYS A 302 -2.41 -11.39 -13.06
N LEU A 303 -1.90 -10.15 -13.00
CA LEU A 303 -2.21 -9.20 -11.92
C LEU A 303 -3.64 -8.65 -11.99
N TRP A 304 -4.35 -8.83 -13.10
CA TRP A 304 -5.62 -8.14 -13.37
C TRP A 304 -6.86 -8.92 -12.87
N PRO A 305 -7.85 -8.23 -12.26
CA PRO A 305 -7.87 -6.80 -11.97
C PRO A 305 -6.86 -6.41 -10.87
N LEU A 306 -6.03 -5.39 -11.17
CA LEU A 306 -5.03 -4.89 -10.22
C LEU A 306 -5.73 -4.31 -8.99
N ILE A 307 -6.67 -3.41 -9.24
CA ILE A 307 -7.51 -2.76 -8.25
C ILE A 307 -8.92 -3.33 -8.40
N ALA A 308 -9.36 -4.10 -7.41
CA ALA A 308 -10.70 -4.67 -7.38
C ALA A 308 -11.75 -3.60 -6.98
N GLU A 309 -12.99 -3.77 -7.43
CA GLU A 309 -14.08 -2.86 -7.07
C GLU A 309 -14.34 -2.83 -5.55
N GLY A 310 -14.62 -1.63 -5.02
CA GLY A 310 -14.97 -1.42 -3.61
C GLY A 310 -13.78 -1.38 -2.64
N GLN A 311 -12.55 -1.29 -3.12
CA GLN A 311 -11.39 -0.96 -2.27
C GLN A 311 -11.42 0.51 -1.82
N SER A 312 -10.84 0.82 -0.67
CA SER A 312 -10.63 2.21 -0.25
C SER A 312 -9.65 2.91 -1.18
N ASP A 313 -9.68 4.23 -1.19
CA ASP A 313 -8.78 5.07 -1.98
C ASP A 313 -7.30 4.76 -1.73
N SER A 314 -6.97 4.53 -0.46
CA SER A 314 -5.65 4.22 0.05
C SER A 314 -5.20 2.83 -0.38
N ALA A 315 -6.09 1.84 -0.36
CA ALA A 315 -5.80 0.51 -0.91
C ALA A 315 -5.57 0.58 -2.43
N CYS A 316 -6.33 1.40 -3.15
CA CYS A 316 -6.14 1.60 -4.59
C CYS A 316 -4.75 2.19 -4.89
N PHE A 317 -4.32 3.18 -4.09
CA PHE A 317 -2.99 3.78 -4.22
C PHE A 317 -1.88 2.77 -3.90
N ASP A 318 -2.04 1.97 -2.85
CA ASP A 318 -1.08 0.92 -2.47
C ASP A 318 -0.84 -0.07 -3.62
N ASN A 319 -1.91 -0.55 -4.27
CA ASN A 319 -1.81 -1.44 -5.44
C ASN A 319 -1.10 -0.77 -6.63
N ALA A 320 -1.35 0.52 -6.87
CA ALA A 320 -0.69 1.25 -7.94
C ALA A 320 0.81 1.44 -7.64
N LEU A 321 1.17 1.79 -6.41
CA LEU A 321 2.56 1.91 -5.97
C LEU A 321 3.30 0.58 -6.09
N GLU A 322 2.70 -0.50 -5.60
CA GLU A 322 3.29 -1.82 -5.62
C GLU A 322 3.51 -2.34 -7.05
N LEU A 323 2.59 -2.08 -7.98
CA LEU A 323 2.79 -2.40 -9.40
C LEU A 323 3.99 -1.64 -9.98
N LEU A 324 4.14 -0.35 -9.68
CA LEU A 324 5.28 0.44 -10.17
C LEU A 324 6.60 -0.10 -9.60
N VAL A 325 6.65 -0.38 -8.30
CA VAL A 325 7.85 -0.91 -7.65
C VAL A 325 8.19 -2.31 -8.16
N ALA A 326 7.20 -3.21 -8.26
CA ALA A 326 7.35 -4.52 -8.89
C ALA A 326 7.74 -4.42 -10.37
N GLY A 327 7.31 -3.35 -11.06
CA GLY A 327 7.69 -3.03 -12.43
C GLY A 327 9.12 -2.52 -12.60
N GLY A 328 9.82 -2.19 -11.51
CA GLY A 328 11.24 -1.77 -11.51
C GLY A 328 11.48 -0.30 -11.20
N TYR A 329 10.44 0.48 -10.90
CA TYR A 329 10.63 1.84 -10.41
C TYR A 329 11.17 1.81 -8.98
N SER A 330 12.11 2.70 -8.65
CA SER A 330 12.44 2.93 -7.23
C SER A 330 11.23 3.51 -6.50
N MET A 331 11.10 3.26 -5.20
CA MET A 331 9.98 3.82 -4.41
C MET A 331 9.89 5.35 -4.56
N ALA A 332 11.03 6.03 -4.53
CA ALA A 332 11.13 7.47 -4.75
C ALA A 332 10.53 7.90 -6.09
N HIS A 333 10.89 7.20 -7.18
CA HIS A 333 10.38 7.50 -8.52
C HIS A 333 8.88 7.24 -8.60
N ALA A 334 8.42 6.08 -8.13
CA ALA A 334 7.00 5.74 -8.13
C ALA A 334 6.16 6.75 -7.35
N MET A 335 6.63 7.16 -6.16
CA MET A 335 5.96 8.20 -5.36
C MET A 335 5.96 9.56 -6.04
N MET A 336 7.03 9.95 -6.74
CA MET A 336 7.06 11.19 -7.51
C MET A 336 6.14 11.17 -8.75
N MET A 337 5.85 10.00 -9.31
CA MET A 337 4.87 9.84 -10.39
C MET A 337 3.43 9.89 -9.87
N LEU A 338 3.16 9.24 -8.74
CA LEU A 338 1.82 9.17 -8.16
C LEU A 338 1.44 10.47 -7.43
N ILE A 339 2.36 11.06 -6.67
CA ILE A 339 2.17 12.33 -5.92
C ILE A 339 3.23 13.35 -6.38
N PRO A 340 3.13 13.89 -7.60
CA PRO A 340 4.09 14.86 -8.11
C PRO A 340 3.95 16.23 -7.41
N GLU A 341 5.09 16.90 -7.25
CA GLU A 341 5.17 18.29 -6.80
C GLU A 341 4.32 19.24 -7.67
N ALA A 342 3.98 20.41 -7.14
CA ALA A 342 3.45 21.51 -7.94
C ALA A 342 4.54 22.06 -8.88
N TRP A 343 4.65 21.46 -10.07
CA TRP A 343 5.68 21.78 -11.08
C TRP A 343 5.18 22.77 -12.15
N ALA A 344 3.91 22.68 -12.52
CA ALA A 344 3.32 23.53 -13.55
C ALA A 344 3.33 25.00 -13.12
N GLY A 345 3.98 25.85 -13.92
CA GLY A 345 4.06 27.30 -13.65
C GLY A 345 4.95 27.71 -12.47
N ASN A 346 5.69 26.79 -11.83
CA ASN A 346 6.60 27.13 -10.74
C ASN A 346 7.91 27.72 -11.27
N PRO A 347 8.22 29.02 -11.10
CA PRO A 347 9.42 29.64 -11.67
C PRO A 347 10.71 29.28 -10.92
N LEU A 348 10.62 28.69 -9.71
CA LEU A 348 11.76 28.32 -8.88
C LEU A 348 12.25 26.89 -9.14
N MET A 349 11.51 26.10 -9.93
CA MET A 349 11.88 24.74 -10.27
C MET A 349 12.89 24.73 -11.41
N ASP A 350 13.97 23.95 -11.23
CA ASP A 350 14.99 23.73 -12.24
C ASP A 350 14.41 23.06 -13.50
N GLU A 351 15.03 23.32 -14.64
CA GLU A 351 14.52 22.88 -15.95
C GLU A 351 14.48 21.37 -16.09
N LYS A 352 15.48 20.65 -15.57
CA LYS A 352 15.52 19.18 -15.63
C LYS A 352 14.40 18.55 -14.82
N ARG A 353 14.16 19.02 -13.60
CA ARG A 353 13.06 18.55 -12.75
C ARG A 353 11.71 18.89 -13.35
N ARG A 354 11.58 20.06 -13.99
CA ARG A 354 10.36 20.40 -14.74
C ARG A 354 10.13 19.42 -15.90
N ALA A 355 11.16 19.16 -16.71
CA ALA A 355 11.08 18.22 -17.82
C ALA A 355 10.76 16.79 -17.35
N PHE A 356 11.36 16.36 -16.24
CA PHE A 356 11.01 15.09 -15.59
C PHE A 356 9.52 15.02 -15.27
N TYR A 357 8.96 16.03 -14.58
CA TYR A 357 7.54 16.00 -14.21
C TYR A 357 6.62 16.13 -15.43
N GLU A 358 6.97 16.96 -16.42
CA GLU A 358 6.19 17.13 -17.64
C GLU A 358 6.14 15.82 -18.46
N TYR A 359 7.26 15.12 -18.57
CA TYR A 359 7.31 13.80 -19.20
C TYR A 359 6.41 12.79 -18.48
N HIS A 360 6.51 12.69 -17.16
CA HIS A 360 5.73 11.71 -16.39
C HIS A 360 4.25 12.08 -16.29
N ALA A 361 3.88 13.37 -16.38
CA ALA A 361 2.48 13.79 -16.38
C ALA A 361 1.70 13.27 -17.59
N ALA A 362 2.37 12.93 -18.69
CA ALA A 362 1.76 12.27 -19.84
C ALA A 362 1.53 10.76 -19.60
N LEU A 363 2.26 10.15 -18.66
CA LEU A 363 2.22 8.71 -18.38
C LEU A 363 1.30 8.37 -17.20
N MET A 364 1.32 9.18 -16.15
CA MET A 364 0.59 8.98 -14.91
C MET A 364 -0.09 10.29 -14.48
N GLU A 365 -1.40 10.25 -14.35
CA GLU A 365 -2.14 11.33 -13.70
C GLU A 365 -1.84 11.37 -12.18
N PRO A 366 -1.80 12.57 -11.57
CA PRO A 366 -1.60 12.68 -10.13
C PRO A 366 -2.73 12.02 -9.36
N TRP A 367 -2.38 11.22 -8.36
CA TRP A 367 -3.28 10.74 -7.32
C TRP A 367 -3.43 11.83 -6.26
N ASP A 368 -4.22 12.84 -6.63
CA ASP A 368 -4.38 14.09 -5.88
C ASP A 368 -5.46 14.02 -4.80
N GLY A 369 -5.28 14.85 -3.77
CA GLY A 369 -6.11 14.95 -2.57
C GLY A 369 -5.24 15.26 -1.34
N PRO A 370 -5.84 15.67 -0.20
CA PRO A 370 -5.09 15.89 1.03
C PRO A 370 -4.39 14.60 1.45
N ALA A 371 -3.06 14.58 1.54
CA ALA A 371 -2.34 13.34 1.82
C ALA A 371 -1.04 13.57 2.61
N ALA A 372 -0.87 12.80 3.68
CA ALA A 372 0.43 12.48 4.27
C ALA A 372 0.62 10.97 4.16
N VAL A 373 1.53 10.55 3.28
CA VAL A 373 1.77 9.13 2.98
C VAL A 373 3.13 8.75 3.54
N ALA A 374 3.14 7.82 4.48
CA ALA A 374 4.33 7.09 4.88
C ALA A 374 4.39 5.79 4.09
N PHE A 375 5.58 5.38 3.64
CA PHE A 375 5.72 4.23 2.76
C PHE A 375 7.04 3.49 2.96
N THR A 376 7.07 2.18 2.66
CA THR A 376 8.23 1.32 2.79
C THR A 376 8.13 0.07 1.92
N ASP A 377 9.29 -0.46 1.51
CA ASP A 377 9.47 -1.77 0.90
C ASP A 377 10.26 -2.74 1.82
N GLY A 378 10.47 -2.35 3.08
CA GLY A 378 11.29 -3.08 4.05
C GLY A 378 12.80 -2.77 3.98
N LYS A 379 13.31 -2.16 2.91
CA LYS A 379 14.71 -1.72 2.77
C LYS A 379 14.87 -0.22 3.03
N GLN A 380 13.90 0.56 2.57
CA GLN A 380 13.83 1.99 2.80
C GLN A 380 12.48 2.34 3.42
N ILE A 381 12.43 3.46 4.12
CA ILE A 381 11.19 4.03 4.66
C ILE A 381 11.18 5.52 4.44
N GLY A 382 10.03 6.05 4.03
CA GLY A 382 9.91 7.46 3.73
C GLY A 382 8.52 8.00 4.00
N ALA A 383 8.40 9.32 3.82
CA ALA A 383 7.14 10.01 3.80
C ALA A 383 7.14 11.17 2.80
N THR A 384 5.98 11.42 2.22
CA THR A 384 5.72 12.59 1.38
C THR A 384 4.36 13.19 1.76
N LEU A 385 4.22 14.48 1.48
CA LEU A 385 2.94 15.16 1.52
C LEU A 385 2.37 15.32 0.12
N ASP A 386 1.08 15.57 0.03
CA ASP A 386 0.45 16.10 -1.17
C ASP A 386 1.09 17.45 -1.59
N ARG A 387 0.84 17.84 -2.83
CA ARG A 387 1.40 19.05 -3.44
C ARG A 387 1.11 20.35 -2.68
N ASN A 388 0.03 20.39 -1.89
CA ASN A 388 -0.37 21.55 -1.09
C ASN A 388 -0.01 21.39 0.40
N GLY A 389 0.40 20.19 0.83
CA GLY A 389 0.72 19.83 2.21
C GLY A 389 -0.44 20.06 3.17
N LEU A 390 -1.59 19.49 2.85
CA LEU A 390 -2.84 19.66 3.57
C LEU A 390 -2.91 18.84 4.86
N ARG A 391 -2.00 17.88 5.04
CA ARG A 391 -1.90 17.02 6.23
C ARG A 391 -0.55 17.21 6.95
N PRO A 392 -0.53 17.14 8.29
CA PRO A 392 0.70 17.34 9.05
C PRO A 392 1.58 16.09 9.02
N ALA A 393 2.89 16.29 8.88
CA ALA A 393 3.91 15.30 9.18
C ALA A 393 5.12 15.99 9.81
N ARG A 394 5.58 15.45 10.93
CA ARG A 394 6.70 15.98 11.73
C ARG A 394 7.69 14.88 11.99
N TYR A 395 8.97 15.22 12.11
CA TYR A 395 10.00 14.24 12.40
C TYR A 395 11.03 14.72 13.41
N VAL A 396 11.60 13.75 14.13
CA VAL A 396 12.69 13.90 15.08
C VAL A 396 13.81 12.96 14.67
N ILE A 397 15.05 13.44 14.78
CA ILE A 397 16.27 12.66 14.60
C ILE A 397 17.07 12.75 15.90
N THR A 398 17.50 11.61 16.42
CA THR A 398 18.31 11.52 17.64
C THR A 398 19.76 11.14 17.35
N GLU A 399 20.62 11.30 18.35
CA GLU A 399 22.06 10.97 18.30
C GLU A 399 22.36 9.48 18.16
N ASP A 400 21.42 8.62 18.55
CA ASP A 400 21.51 7.16 18.42
C ASP A 400 20.92 6.64 17.11
N ASP A 401 20.90 7.50 16.08
CA ASP A 401 20.42 7.19 14.73
C ASP A 401 18.93 6.78 14.68
N THR A 402 18.14 7.07 15.71
CA THR A 402 16.68 6.85 15.69
C THR A 402 15.97 8.02 15.01
N VAL A 403 15.04 7.70 14.13
CA VAL A 403 14.14 8.67 13.50
C VAL A 403 12.71 8.29 13.83
N MET A 404 11.93 9.26 14.29
CA MET A 404 10.49 9.15 14.40
C MET A 404 9.86 10.18 13.50
N MET A 405 8.90 9.77 12.68
CA MET A 405 8.04 10.64 11.89
C MET A 405 6.59 10.34 12.25
N ALA A 406 5.78 11.35 12.55
CA ALA A 406 4.37 11.14 12.80
C ALA A 406 3.54 12.38 12.47
N SER A 407 2.22 12.21 12.43
CA SER A 407 1.26 13.32 12.30
C SER A 407 1.37 14.32 13.47
N GLU A 408 1.88 13.89 14.62
CA GLU A 408 2.10 14.69 15.83
C GLU A 408 3.48 14.45 16.45
N MET A 409 4.05 15.46 17.12
CA MET A 409 5.41 15.35 17.68
C MET A 409 5.45 14.66 19.06
N GLY A 410 4.35 14.70 19.81
CA GLY A 410 4.27 14.23 21.20
C GLY A 410 3.95 12.75 21.35
N VAL A 411 3.99 11.97 20.26
CA VAL A 411 3.61 10.55 20.26
C VAL A 411 4.72 9.63 20.79
N LEU A 412 5.94 10.15 20.91
CA LEU A 412 7.07 9.44 21.48
C LEU A 412 7.99 10.44 22.17
N GLU A 413 8.35 10.15 23.41
CA GLU A 413 9.24 11.01 24.20
C GLU A 413 10.71 10.67 23.94
N PHE A 414 11.50 11.70 23.70
CA PHE A 414 12.96 11.61 23.57
C PHE A 414 13.60 12.60 24.54
N ALA A 415 14.68 12.17 25.20
CA ALA A 415 15.50 13.05 26.02
C ALA A 415 16.01 14.23 25.17
N ASN A 416 15.84 15.46 25.64
CA ASN A 416 16.09 16.66 24.83
C ASN A 416 17.55 16.76 24.37
N GLU A 417 18.48 16.31 25.21
CA GLU A 417 19.92 16.24 24.92
C GLU A 417 20.26 15.28 23.78
N LYS A 418 19.43 14.26 23.52
CA LYS A 418 19.66 13.29 22.44
C LYS A 418 19.16 13.78 21.09
N ILE A 419 18.42 14.88 21.03
CA ILE A 419 17.71 15.29 19.82
C ILE A 419 18.63 16.16 18.95
N ILE A 420 19.00 15.63 17.78
CA ILE A 420 19.79 16.34 16.78
C ILE A 420 18.91 17.29 15.96
N LYS A 421 17.71 16.85 15.59
CA LYS A 421 16.82 17.63 14.71
C LYS A 421 15.35 17.39 15.06
N LYS A 422 14.59 18.47 15.08
CA LYS A 422 13.11 18.50 15.16
C LYS A 422 12.60 19.35 14.00
N TRP A 423 11.78 18.79 13.11
CA TRP A 423 11.32 19.53 11.93
C TRP A 423 9.94 19.05 11.45
N ARG A 424 9.44 19.68 10.38
CA ARG A 424 8.21 19.30 9.68
C ARG A 424 8.49 18.95 8.22
N LEU A 425 7.75 17.99 7.69
CA LEU A 425 7.75 17.74 6.25
C LEU A 425 7.08 18.91 5.53
N GLN A 426 7.62 19.31 4.38
CA GLN A 426 7.12 20.45 3.61
C GLN A 426 6.40 19.94 2.35
N PRO A 427 5.40 20.68 1.84
CA PRO A 427 4.74 20.35 0.59
C PRO A 427 5.76 20.08 -0.52
N GLY A 428 5.55 19.00 -1.25
CA GLY A 428 6.42 18.60 -2.33
C GLY A 428 7.79 18.03 -1.92
N LYS A 429 8.17 18.02 -0.64
CA LYS A 429 9.42 17.39 -0.17
C LYS A 429 9.18 15.93 0.20
N MET A 430 10.15 15.08 -0.16
CA MET A 430 10.20 13.69 0.26
C MET A 430 11.23 13.53 1.38
N PHE A 431 10.82 12.88 2.46
CA PHE A 431 11.74 12.43 3.51
C PHE A 431 11.98 10.94 3.31
N MET A 432 13.23 10.52 3.09
CA MET A 432 13.58 9.14 2.76
C MET A 432 14.77 8.67 3.59
N ILE A 433 14.66 7.48 4.17
CA ILE A 433 15.72 6.79 4.89
C ILE A 433 16.02 5.50 4.17
N ASP A 434 17.28 5.32 3.78
CA ASP A 434 17.76 4.05 3.22
C ASP A 434 18.52 3.30 4.32
N LEU A 435 17.94 2.19 4.78
CA LEU A 435 18.45 1.41 5.90
C LEU A 435 19.64 0.53 5.48
N GLU A 436 19.76 0.22 4.18
CA GLU A 436 20.89 -0.54 3.63
C GLU A 436 22.12 0.38 3.46
N GLN A 437 21.92 1.62 3.01
CA GLN A 437 22.98 2.64 2.95
C GLN A 437 23.28 3.27 4.31
N GLY A 438 22.42 3.08 5.30
CA GLY A 438 22.62 3.59 6.65
C GLY A 438 22.50 5.11 6.75
N ARG A 439 21.64 5.75 5.94
CA ARG A 439 21.55 7.22 5.87
C ARG A 439 20.18 7.74 5.46
N ILE A 440 19.91 8.99 5.80
CA ILE A 440 18.80 9.77 5.25
C ILE A 440 19.23 10.29 3.88
N ILE A 441 18.40 10.09 2.86
CA ILE A 441 18.62 10.60 1.50
C ILE A 441 18.04 12.01 1.43
N ASP A 442 18.84 12.98 1.00
CA ASP A 442 18.39 14.36 0.85
C ASP A 442 17.39 14.49 -0.32
N ASP A 443 16.35 15.31 -0.13
CA ASP A 443 15.31 15.53 -1.16
C ASP A 443 15.89 16.09 -2.47
N ALA A 444 16.86 16.99 -2.39
CA ALA A 444 17.49 17.58 -3.57
C ALA A 444 18.37 16.55 -4.28
N GLU A 445 19.14 15.76 -3.53
CA GLU A 445 19.95 14.65 -4.06
C GLU A 445 19.07 13.64 -4.81
N LEU A 446 18.01 13.15 -4.15
CA LEU A 446 17.08 12.16 -4.70
C LEU A 446 16.45 12.62 -6.01
N LYS A 447 15.96 13.85 -6.03
CA LYS A 447 15.25 14.39 -7.20
C LYS A 447 16.17 14.81 -8.32
N GLU A 448 17.36 15.32 -8.01
CA GLU A 448 18.37 15.60 -9.03
C GLU A 448 18.81 14.31 -9.72
N ALA A 449 19.04 13.24 -8.96
CA ALA A 449 19.40 11.94 -9.50
C ALA A 449 18.31 11.40 -10.45
N LEU A 450 17.04 11.50 -10.06
CA LEU A 450 15.91 11.06 -10.89
C LEU A 450 15.70 11.96 -12.11
N ALA A 451 15.75 13.28 -11.95
CA ALA A 451 15.59 14.24 -13.04
C ALA A 451 16.74 14.19 -14.06
N SER A 452 17.94 13.77 -13.63
CA SER A 452 19.12 13.58 -14.48
C SER A 452 19.30 12.14 -14.99
N SER A 453 18.40 11.21 -14.64
CA SER A 453 18.52 9.80 -15.07
C SER A 453 18.41 9.62 -16.60
N HIS A 454 17.68 10.52 -17.25
CA HIS A 454 17.50 10.55 -18.70
C HIS A 454 17.43 12.00 -19.20
N ASP A 455 17.62 12.20 -20.51
CA ASP A 455 17.40 13.50 -21.14
C ASP A 455 15.90 13.71 -21.45
N TYR A 456 15.13 14.00 -20.40
CA TYR A 456 13.69 14.18 -20.50
C TYR A 456 13.30 15.35 -21.42
N GLN A 457 14.11 16.43 -21.45
CA GLN A 457 13.83 17.56 -22.33
C GLN A 457 13.96 17.14 -23.80
N ALA A 458 15.00 16.40 -24.17
CA ALA A 458 15.14 15.89 -25.54
C ALA A 458 13.99 14.95 -25.93
N TRP A 459 13.44 14.18 -25.00
CA TRP A 459 12.26 13.33 -25.26
C TRP A 459 11.00 14.15 -25.47
N LEU A 460 10.75 15.17 -24.64
CA LEU A 460 9.64 16.09 -24.81
C LEU A 460 9.71 16.82 -26.15
N ASP A 461 10.87 17.40 -26.49
CA ASP A 461 11.08 18.13 -27.74
C ASP A 461 10.82 17.25 -28.98
N LYS A 462 11.09 15.94 -28.88
CA LYS A 462 10.90 14.98 -29.97
C LYS A 462 9.45 14.47 -30.09
N THR A 463 8.72 14.39 -29.00
CA THR A 463 7.42 13.67 -28.95
C THR A 463 6.22 14.55 -28.67
N GLN A 464 6.41 15.75 -28.13
CA GLN A 464 5.34 16.66 -27.72
C GLN A 464 5.13 17.76 -28.77
N ILE A 465 3.88 17.97 -29.17
CA ILE A 465 3.49 19.05 -30.08
C ILE A 465 2.63 20.05 -29.31
N HIS A 466 3.15 21.27 -29.13
CA HIS A 466 2.37 22.35 -28.54
C HIS A 466 1.49 23.03 -29.60
N LEU A 467 0.18 22.77 -29.57
CA LEU A 467 -0.75 23.35 -30.56
C LEU A 467 -0.69 24.89 -30.63
N LYS A 468 -0.35 25.57 -29.52
CA LYS A 468 -0.18 27.03 -29.45
C LYS A 468 0.98 27.57 -30.30
N THR A 469 1.97 26.74 -30.63
CA THR A 469 3.14 27.13 -31.45
C THR A 469 2.95 26.79 -32.92
N LEU A 470 1.87 26.07 -33.27
CA LEU A 470 1.56 25.81 -34.67
C LEU A 470 1.10 27.11 -35.34
N PRO A 471 1.51 27.36 -36.60
CA PRO A 471 1.00 28.49 -37.35
C PRO A 471 -0.53 28.40 -37.41
N ARG A 472 -1.23 29.50 -37.11
CA ARG A 472 -2.66 29.59 -37.40
C ARG A 472 -2.79 29.45 -38.91
N GLY A 473 -3.38 28.36 -39.39
CA GLY A 473 -3.65 28.19 -40.80
C GLY A 473 -4.46 29.37 -41.32
N ASP A 474 -4.21 29.78 -42.57
CA ASP A 474 -5.05 30.72 -43.26
C ASP A 474 -6.46 30.11 -43.33
N MET A 475 -7.37 30.55 -42.44
CA MET A 475 -8.78 30.20 -42.57
C MET A 475 -9.35 30.94 -43.79
N GLN A 476 -9.15 30.35 -44.97
CA GLN A 476 -9.98 30.54 -46.15
C GLN A 476 -10.39 29.17 -46.71
N ALA A 477 -10.94 28.30 -45.85
CA ALA A 477 -11.98 27.41 -46.33
C ALA A 477 -13.29 28.16 -46.11
N GLY A 478 -13.65 29.01 -47.07
CA GLY A 478 -15.00 29.55 -47.12
C GLY A 478 -15.96 28.38 -47.09
N PHE A 479 -16.97 28.46 -46.23
CA PHE A 479 -18.08 27.54 -46.23
C PHE A 479 -18.68 27.47 -47.64
N ASP A 480 -18.57 26.33 -48.29
CA ASP A 480 -19.20 26.10 -49.58
C ASP A 480 -20.69 25.89 -49.35
N ALA A 481 -21.49 26.85 -49.80
CA ALA A 481 -22.93 26.86 -49.63
C ALA A 481 -23.62 25.67 -50.33
N ASP A 482 -22.97 25.04 -51.31
CA ASP A 482 -23.51 23.88 -52.03
C ASP A 482 -23.27 22.54 -51.30
N THR A 483 -22.35 22.50 -50.32
CA THR A 483 -22.01 21.30 -49.54
C THR A 483 -22.40 21.38 -48.06
N LEU A 484 -22.93 22.52 -47.63
CA LEU A 484 -23.59 22.69 -46.34
C LEU A 484 -25.01 22.13 -46.38
N LEU A 485 -25.15 20.89 -45.92
CA LEU A 485 -26.45 20.24 -45.64
C LEU A 485 -27.09 20.74 -44.35
#